data_AF-A0A1H0BWG4-F1
#
_entry.id   AF-A0A1H0BWG4-F1
#
_cell.length_a   1.000
_cell.length_b   1.000
_cell.length_c   1.000
_cell.angle_alpha   90.00
_cell.angle_beta   90.00
_cell.angle_gamma   90.00
#
_symmetry.space_group_name_H-M   'P 1'
#
loop_
_entity.id
_entity.type
_entity.pdbx_description
1 polymer ?
#
loop_
_entity_poly.entity_id
_entity_poly.type
_entity_poly.pdbx_seq_one_letter_code
_entity_poly.pdbx_strand_id
1 'polypeptide(L)'
;MRSGDDELVQKLSERVAEEIESLPRDGKDHEIRIKIKGSHNNVNLGSQTFEVKPGKELPPEGSNRERVCPQCEKPTWRFTQLCMHCDYDHHRHDQIEAEEQDALRKKRNELRLLVVCVASIAIAFGGFSLKIYFPAEYQGWVAGFSALAGFIAFMILQAVR
;
A
#
# COMPACT_ATOMS: atom_id res chain seq x y z
N MET A 1 14.53 33.62 -40.50
CA MET A 1 15.73 33.07 -39.84
C MET A 1 15.34 32.77 -38.40
N ARG A 2 15.00 31.51 -38.10
CA ARG A 2 14.57 31.06 -36.75
C ARG A 2 14.85 29.56 -36.53
N SER A 3 14.83 28.74 -37.60
CA SER A 3 15.00 27.29 -37.47
C SER A 3 16.43 26.79 -37.18
N GLY A 4 17.47 27.59 -37.45
CA GLY A 4 18.86 27.17 -37.21
C GLY A 4 19.26 27.20 -35.74
N ASP A 5 18.72 28.15 -34.98
CA ASP A 5 19.03 28.29 -33.55
C ASP A 5 18.28 27.22 -32.73
N ASP A 6 17.02 26.94 -33.07
CA ASP A 6 16.22 25.90 -32.42
C ASP A 6 16.85 24.51 -32.60
N GLU A 7 17.38 24.21 -33.79
CA GLU A 7 18.08 22.93 -34.06
C GLU A 7 19.40 22.81 -33.27
N LEU A 8 20.13 23.91 -33.10
CA LEU A 8 21.35 23.94 -32.30
C LEU A 8 21.06 23.76 -30.81
N VAL A 9 20.02 24.43 -30.29
CA VAL A 9 19.57 24.26 -28.91
C VAL A 9 19.15 22.81 -28.68
N GLN A 10 18.39 22.23 -29.59
CA GLN A 10 17.95 20.84 -29.49
C GLN A 10 19.14 19.86 -29.43
N LYS A 11 20.10 19.98 -30.36
CA LYS A 11 21.30 19.12 -30.38
C LYS A 11 22.17 19.28 -29.14
N LEU A 12 22.28 20.49 -28.60
CA LEU A 12 22.99 20.75 -27.34
C LEU A 12 22.25 20.11 -26.16
N SER A 13 20.93 20.26 -26.07
CA SER A 13 20.14 19.67 -24.99
C SER A 13 20.17 18.14 -25.00
N GLU A 14 20.08 17.51 -26.17
CA GLU A 14 20.16 16.04 -26.30
C GLU A 14 21.52 15.51 -25.84
N ARG A 15 22.61 16.16 -26.26
CA ARG A 15 23.96 15.76 -25.90
C ARG A 15 24.26 15.94 -24.41
N VAL A 16 23.73 17.01 -23.80
CA VAL A 16 23.82 17.24 -22.36
C VAL A 16 23.03 16.18 -21.60
N ALA A 17 21.82 15.84 -22.04
CA ALA A 17 20.99 14.83 -21.41
C ALA A 17 21.65 13.44 -21.45
N GLU A 18 22.20 13.06 -22.61
CA GLU A 18 22.93 11.79 -22.78
C GLU A 18 24.17 11.71 -21.86
N GLU A 19 24.93 12.80 -21.77
CA GLU A 19 26.13 12.85 -20.93
C GLU A 19 25.77 12.81 -19.44
N ILE A 20 24.65 13.44 -19.03
CA ILE A 20 24.10 13.31 -17.67
C ILE A 20 23.62 11.89 -17.37
N GLU A 21 22.94 11.22 -18.31
CA GLU A 21 22.50 9.83 -18.14
C GLU A 21 23.67 8.85 -18.01
N SER A 22 24.81 9.17 -18.62
CA SER A 22 26.03 8.38 -18.55
C SER A 22 26.81 8.52 -17.23
N LEU A 23 26.45 9.48 -16.37
CA LEU A 23 27.15 9.72 -15.12
C LEU A 23 26.90 8.61 -14.08
N PRO A 24 27.93 8.25 -13.27
CA PRO A 24 27.77 7.29 -12.18
C PRO A 24 26.80 7.81 -11.12
N ARG A 25 25.89 6.96 -10.64
CA ARG A 25 24.95 7.28 -9.54
C ARG A 25 25.60 7.08 -8.17
N ASP A 26 26.74 7.72 -7.94
CA ASP A 26 27.55 7.55 -6.73
C ASP A 26 27.33 8.66 -5.67
N GLY A 27 26.41 9.60 -5.95
CA GLY A 27 26.06 10.70 -5.04
C GLY A 27 27.15 11.76 -4.88
N LYS A 28 28.16 11.77 -5.74
CA LYS A 28 29.23 12.78 -5.76
C LYS A 28 28.96 13.86 -6.81
N ASP A 29 29.62 15.00 -6.62
CA ASP A 29 29.60 16.07 -7.60
C ASP A 29 30.42 15.66 -8.84
N HIS A 30 29.78 15.71 -10.01
CA HIS A 30 30.41 15.44 -11.31
C HIS A 30 30.41 16.71 -12.16
N GLU A 31 31.57 17.05 -12.73
CA GLU A 31 31.76 18.23 -13.58
C GLU A 31 31.66 17.85 -15.07
N ILE A 32 30.66 18.38 -15.78
CA ILE A 32 30.57 18.27 -17.25
C ILE A 32 31.11 19.55 -17.89
N ARG A 33 32.13 19.43 -18.76
CA ARG A 33 32.74 20.56 -19.46
C ARG A 33 32.35 20.59 -20.94
N ILE A 34 31.57 21.59 -21.33
CA ILE A 34 31.12 21.77 -22.72
C ILE A 34 31.96 22.87 -23.38
N LYS A 35 32.67 22.51 -24.45
CA LYS A 35 33.50 23.46 -25.22
C LYS A 35 32.79 23.89 -26.49
N ILE A 36 32.23 25.09 -26.49
CA ILE A 36 31.55 25.69 -27.65
C ILE A 36 32.56 26.56 -28.42
N LYS A 37 32.80 26.27 -29.71
CA LYS A 37 33.61 27.12 -30.60
C LYS A 37 32.69 28.03 -31.40
N GLY A 38 32.72 29.33 -31.12
CA GLY A 38 32.06 30.37 -31.92
C GLY A 38 33.01 31.02 -32.94
N SER A 39 32.47 31.52 -34.05
CA SER A 39 33.26 32.12 -35.15
C SER A 39 33.59 33.61 -34.94
N HIS A 40 33.07 34.30 -33.92
CA HIS A 40 33.33 35.73 -33.65
C HIS A 40 33.49 35.99 -32.15
N ASN A 41 34.65 36.58 -31.78
CA ASN A 41 35.11 37.03 -30.46
C ASN A 41 34.90 36.08 -29.25
N ASN A 42 35.80 36.20 -28.26
CA ASN A 42 35.69 35.47 -27.00
C ASN A 42 34.44 35.93 -26.23
N VAL A 43 33.33 35.20 -26.38
CA VAL A 43 32.15 35.37 -25.54
C VAL A 43 32.42 34.65 -24.22
N ASN A 44 32.77 35.40 -23.18
CA ASN A 44 32.89 34.87 -21.83
C ASN A 44 31.47 34.73 -21.26
N LEU A 45 30.95 33.50 -21.23
CA LEU A 45 29.60 33.19 -20.72
C LEU A 45 29.51 33.21 -19.18
N GLY A 46 30.64 33.42 -18.48
CA GLY A 46 30.73 33.29 -17.03
C GLY A 46 30.54 31.84 -16.56
N SER A 47 30.63 31.61 -15.25
CA SER A 47 30.25 30.34 -14.63
C SER A 47 28.73 30.33 -14.41
N GLN A 48 27.97 29.80 -15.36
CA GLN A 48 26.53 29.57 -15.17
C GLN A 48 26.34 28.14 -14.67
N THR A 49 25.89 28.02 -13.42
CA THR A 49 25.51 26.74 -12.83
C THR A 49 24.06 26.44 -13.21
N PHE A 50 23.85 25.42 -14.02
CA PHE A 50 22.53 24.90 -14.33
C PHE A 50 22.26 23.70 -13.43
N GLU A 51 21.40 23.87 -12.42
CA GLU A 51 20.94 22.77 -11.58
C GLU A 51 19.86 21.99 -12.34
N VAL A 52 20.27 20.92 -13.03
CA VAL A 52 19.34 20.02 -13.72
C VAL A 52 18.77 19.07 -12.67
N LYS A 53 17.58 19.40 -12.15
CA LYS A 53 16.82 18.48 -11.29
C LYS A 53 16.17 17.42 -12.19
N PRO A 54 16.58 16.14 -12.12
CA PRO A 54 15.89 15.10 -12.86
C PRO A 54 14.42 15.11 -12.43
N GLY A 55 13.50 15.19 -13.39
CA GLY A 55 12.09 15.49 -13.13
C GLY A 55 11.37 14.53 -12.19
N LYS A 56 11.99 13.40 -11.84
CA LYS A 56 11.54 12.49 -10.77
C LYS A 56 12.75 11.85 -10.09
N GLU A 57 13.11 12.33 -8.89
CA GLU A 57 14.10 11.65 -8.05
C GLU A 57 13.55 10.32 -7.55
N LEU A 58 14.38 9.28 -7.56
CA LEU A 58 14.05 7.99 -6.96
C LEU A 58 13.99 8.13 -5.43
N PRO A 59 13.13 7.34 -4.74
CA PRO A 59 13.16 7.30 -3.29
C PRO A 59 14.54 6.80 -2.80
N PRO A 60 15.03 7.29 -1.64
CA PRO A 60 16.27 6.78 -1.07
C PRO A 60 16.16 5.29 -0.77
N GLU A 61 17.14 4.50 -1.22
CA GLU A 61 17.19 3.05 -1.02
C GLU A 61 17.14 2.68 0.46
N GLY A 62 16.32 1.70 0.81
CA GLY A 62 16.14 1.23 2.18
C GLY A 62 15.39 2.19 3.10
N SER A 63 14.86 3.29 2.57
CA SER A 63 14.04 4.22 3.36
C SER A 63 12.59 3.74 3.46
N ASN A 64 11.88 4.17 4.52
CA ASN A 64 10.44 3.94 4.66
C ASN A 64 9.58 4.63 3.57
N ARG A 65 10.23 5.40 2.68
CA ARG A 65 9.59 6.09 1.57
C ARG A 65 9.69 5.31 0.26
N GLU A 66 10.48 4.24 0.23
CA GLU A 66 10.59 3.32 -0.89
C GLU A 66 9.51 2.23 -0.81
N ARG A 67 8.88 1.92 -1.95
CA ARG A 67 8.11 0.70 -2.16
C ARG A 67 8.42 0.15 -3.55
N VAL A 68 8.16 -1.13 -3.75
CA VAL A 68 8.24 -1.77 -5.07
C VAL A 68 6.85 -1.72 -5.71
N CYS A 69 6.77 -1.32 -6.98
CA CYS A 69 5.51 -1.38 -7.73
C CYS A 69 5.15 -2.84 -8.05
N PRO A 70 3.93 -3.31 -7.74
CA PRO A 70 3.55 -4.71 -7.99
C PRO A 70 3.38 -5.03 -9.48
N GLN A 71 3.26 -4.03 -10.37
CA GLN A 71 3.11 -4.25 -11.81
C GLN A 71 4.46 -4.28 -12.55
N CYS A 72 5.38 -3.37 -12.22
CA CYS A 72 6.63 -3.19 -12.97
C CYS A 72 7.90 -3.51 -12.17
N GLU A 73 7.76 -3.87 -10.89
CA GLU A 73 8.84 -4.30 -9.98
C GLU A 73 9.94 -3.25 -9.76
N LYS A 74 9.70 -1.99 -10.16
CA LYS A 74 10.65 -0.89 -9.95
C LYS A 74 10.38 -0.17 -8.62
N PRO A 75 11.44 0.37 -7.99
CA PRO A 75 11.29 1.21 -6.80
C PRO A 75 10.56 2.50 -7.15
N THR A 76 9.59 2.86 -6.33
CA THR A 76 8.73 4.03 -6.47
C THR A 76 8.42 4.60 -5.09
N TRP A 77 7.99 5.85 -5.06
CA TRP A 77 7.60 6.50 -3.81
C TRP A 77 6.39 5.81 -3.17
N ARG A 78 6.48 5.57 -1.86
CA ARG A 78 5.43 4.88 -1.10
C ARG A 78 4.10 5.62 -1.07
N PHE A 79 4.18 6.95 -0.95
CA PHE A 79 3.02 7.82 -0.71
C PHE A 79 2.45 8.45 -1.99
N THR A 80 2.96 8.07 -3.17
CA THR A 80 2.38 8.53 -4.43
C THR A 80 1.23 7.61 -4.85
N GLN A 81 0.13 8.22 -5.31
CA GLN A 81 -1.02 7.47 -5.83
C GLN A 81 -0.63 6.61 -7.03
N LEU A 82 0.16 7.18 -7.95
CA LEU A 82 0.59 6.52 -9.17
C LEU A 82 2.08 6.12 -9.10
N CYS A 83 2.42 5.03 -9.76
CA CYS A 83 3.79 4.63 -9.98
C CYS A 83 4.49 5.62 -10.90
N MET A 84 5.70 6.04 -10.52
CA MET A 84 6.49 6.99 -11.32
C MET A 84 6.95 6.44 -12.70
N HIS A 85 6.90 5.12 -12.88
CA HIS A 85 7.42 4.39 -14.06
C HIS A 85 6.34 3.90 -15.02
N CYS A 86 5.17 3.53 -14.51
CA CYS A 86 4.12 2.87 -15.29
C CYS A 86 2.70 3.39 -15.00
N ASP A 87 2.59 4.46 -14.20
CA ASP A 87 1.33 5.08 -13.79
C ASP A 87 0.32 4.12 -13.14
N TYR A 88 0.81 3.00 -12.58
CA TYR A 88 -0.01 2.07 -11.81
C TYR A 88 -0.57 2.72 -10.53
N ASP A 89 -1.87 2.58 -10.28
CA ASP A 89 -2.54 3.11 -9.10
C ASP A 89 -2.30 2.23 -7.86
N HIS A 90 -1.34 2.64 -7.04
CA HIS A 90 -1.04 2.02 -5.76
C HIS A 90 -2.18 2.14 -4.77
N HIS A 91 -2.89 3.26 -4.76
CA HIS A 91 -3.92 3.52 -3.76
C HIS A 91 -5.11 2.57 -3.95
N ARG A 92 -5.50 2.35 -5.21
CA ARG A 92 -6.54 1.37 -5.55
C ARG A 92 -6.11 -0.05 -5.21
N HIS A 93 -4.85 -0.41 -5.46
CA HIS A 93 -4.33 -1.73 -5.09
C HIS A 93 -4.38 -1.93 -3.57
N ASP A 94 -3.87 -0.97 -2.80
CA ASP A 94 -3.84 -1.02 -1.34
C ASP A 94 -5.27 -1.06 -0.76
N GLN A 95 -6.24 -0.39 -1.40
CA GLN A 95 -7.66 -0.48 -1.04
C GLN A 95 -8.24 -1.88 -1.26
N ILE A 96 -7.98 -2.49 -2.43
CA ILE A 96 -8.47 -3.84 -2.75
C ILE A 96 -7.90 -4.85 -1.75
N GLU A 97 -6.60 -4.78 -1.45
CA GLU A 97 -5.97 -5.65 -0.46
C GLU A 97 -6.58 -5.46 0.94
N ALA A 98 -6.86 -4.21 1.34
CA ALA A 98 -7.52 -3.93 2.62
C ALA A 98 -8.95 -4.50 2.67
N GLU A 99 -9.72 -4.32 1.60
CA GLU A 99 -11.07 -4.87 1.48
C GLU A 99 -11.08 -6.41 1.54
N GLU A 100 -10.14 -7.06 0.86
CA GLU A 100 -9.98 -8.51 0.91
C GLU A 100 -9.63 -8.99 2.32
N GLN A 101 -8.70 -8.32 3.01
CA GLN A 101 -8.35 -8.65 4.38
C GLN A 101 -9.54 -8.47 5.34
N ASP A 102 -10.31 -7.40 5.18
CA ASP A 102 -11.50 -7.16 6.01
C ASP A 102 -12.62 -8.16 5.70
N ALA A 103 -12.79 -8.56 4.45
CA ALA A 103 -13.71 -9.63 4.08
C ALA A 103 -13.32 -10.97 4.72
N LEU A 104 -12.02 -11.32 4.72
CA LEU A 104 -11.51 -12.51 5.39
C LEU A 104 -11.70 -12.45 6.91
N ARG A 105 -11.49 -11.28 7.52
CA ARG A 105 -11.74 -11.06 8.97
C ARG A 105 -13.22 -11.22 9.30
N LYS A 106 -14.12 -10.65 8.50
CA LYS A 106 -15.58 -10.80 8.67
C LYS A 106 -15.99 -12.27 8.60
N LYS A 107 -15.58 -13.00 7.56
CA LYS A 107 -15.84 -14.45 7.43
C LYS A 107 -15.35 -15.26 8.64
N ARG A 108 -14.15 -14.95 9.16
CA ARG A 108 -13.62 -15.62 10.35
C ARG A 108 -14.46 -15.32 11.60
N ASN A 109 -14.92 -14.09 11.77
CA ASN A 109 -15.74 -13.69 12.90
C ASN A 109 -17.14 -14.30 12.83
N GLU A 110 -17.77 -14.33 11.64
CA GLU A 110 -19.03 -15.02 11.40
C GLU A 110 -18.95 -16.50 11.76
N LEU A 111 -17.88 -17.19 11.31
CA LEU A 111 -17.69 -18.60 11.62
C LEU A 111 -17.50 -18.84 13.13
N ARG A 112 -16.71 -18.00 13.81
CA ARG A 112 -16.56 -18.06 15.27
C ARG A 112 -17.88 -17.88 15.99
N LEU A 113 -18.67 -16.93 15.54
CA LEU A 113 -19.95 -16.59 16.15
C LEU A 113 -21.00 -17.70 15.92
N LEU A 114 -20.99 -18.34 14.76
CA LEU A 114 -21.76 -19.56 14.47
C LEU A 114 -21.34 -20.71 15.40
N VAL A 115 -20.04 -20.95 15.58
CA VAL A 115 -19.55 -22.00 16.49
C VAL A 115 -20.02 -21.76 17.93
N VAL A 116 -19.95 -20.52 18.40
CA VAL A 116 -20.46 -20.15 19.74
C VAL A 116 -21.97 -20.37 19.85
N CYS A 117 -22.73 -20.05 18.79
CA CYS A 117 -24.17 -20.29 18.74
C CYS A 117 -24.52 -21.79 18.83
N VAL A 118 -23.83 -22.63 18.06
CA VAL A 118 -24.06 -24.08 18.10
C VAL A 118 -23.68 -24.66 19.47
N ALA A 119 -22.57 -24.21 20.06
CA ALA A 119 -22.15 -24.63 21.39
C ALA A 119 -23.17 -24.23 22.48
N SER A 120 -23.72 -23.01 22.42
CA SER A 120 -24.72 -22.56 23.40
C SER A 120 -26.04 -23.29 23.26
N ILE A 121 -26.48 -23.61 22.04
CA ILE A 121 -27.65 -24.47 21.80
C ILE A 121 -27.41 -25.88 22.37
N ALA A 122 -26.24 -26.47 22.14
CA ALA A 122 -25.90 -27.78 22.67
C ALA A 122 -25.90 -27.80 24.22
N ILE A 123 -25.37 -26.75 24.85
CA ILE A 123 -25.38 -26.60 26.32
C ILE A 123 -26.81 -26.43 26.83
N ALA A 124 -27.64 -25.61 26.18
CA ALA A 124 -29.03 -25.40 26.59
C ALA A 124 -29.85 -26.69 26.49
N PHE A 125 -29.73 -27.41 25.37
CA PHE A 125 -30.46 -28.66 25.15
C PHE A 125 -29.95 -29.79 26.05
N GLY A 126 -28.63 -29.91 26.20
CA GLY A 126 -27.98 -30.88 27.08
C GLY A 126 -28.33 -30.63 28.54
N GLY A 127 -28.23 -29.38 29.01
CA GLY A 127 -28.58 -28.98 30.37
C GLY A 127 -30.06 -29.20 30.68
N PHE A 128 -30.94 -28.88 29.74
CA PHE A 128 -32.38 -29.14 29.89
C PHE A 128 -32.70 -30.65 29.93
N SER A 129 -32.02 -31.47 29.13
CA SER A 129 -32.22 -32.93 29.11
C SER A 129 -31.65 -33.61 30.36
N LEU A 130 -30.50 -33.14 30.86
CA LEU A 130 -29.81 -33.70 32.02
C LEU A 130 -30.41 -33.25 33.36
N LYS A 131 -31.20 -32.18 33.39
CA LYS A 131 -31.91 -31.67 34.59
C LYS A 131 -32.56 -32.77 35.44
N ILE A 132 -33.14 -33.79 34.80
CA ILE A 132 -33.89 -34.86 35.48
C ILE A 132 -32.98 -35.75 36.34
N TYR A 133 -31.68 -35.82 36.01
CA TYR A 133 -30.70 -36.62 36.74
C TYR A 133 -30.04 -35.87 37.91
N PHE A 134 -30.31 -34.57 38.07
CA PHE A 134 -29.74 -33.77 39.16
C PHE A 134 -30.62 -33.75 40.41
N PRO A 135 -30.03 -33.65 41.62
CA PRO A 135 -30.77 -33.48 42.87
C PRO A 135 -31.66 -32.23 42.84
N ALA A 136 -32.82 -32.28 43.51
CA ALA A 136 -33.84 -31.23 43.48
C ALA A 136 -33.31 -29.82 43.81
N GLU A 137 -32.29 -29.72 44.66
CA GLU A 137 -31.62 -28.48 45.05
C GLU A 137 -30.92 -27.76 43.87
N TYR A 138 -30.47 -28.50 42.86
CA TYR A 138 -29.72 -27.97 41.71
C TYR A 138 -30.56 -27.83 40.44
N GLN A 139 -31.75 -28.44 40.38
CA GLN A 139 -32.60 -28.41 39.17
C GLN A 139 -33.02 -27.00 38.77
N GLY A 140 -33.25 -26.10 39.74
CA GLY A 140 -33.57 -24.69 39.48
C GLY A 140 -32.39 -23.92 38.86
N TRP A 141 -31.18 -24.16 39.36
CA TRP A 141 -29.96 -23.56 38.82
C TRP A 141 -29.66 -24.03 37.39
N VAL A 142 -29.77 -25.33 37.13
CA VAL A 142 -29.56 -25.89 35.79
C VAL A 142 -30.57 -25.35 34.79
N ALA A 143 -31.84 -25.20 35.20
CA ALA A 143 -32.87 -24.57 34.36
C ALA A 143 -32.56 -23.10 34.05
N GLY A 144 -32.07 -22.34 35.05
CA GLY A 144 -31.65 -20.95 34.88
C GLY A 144 -30.48 -20.79 33.91
N PHE A 145 -29.43 -21.60 34.05
CA PHE A 145 -28.29 -21.56 33.12
C PHE A 145 -28.65 -22.00 31.70
N SER A 146 -29.53 -23.00 31.56
CA SER A 146 -30.00 -23.47 30.25
C SER A 146 -30.83 -22.39 29.54
N ALA A 147 -31.70 -21.70 30.27
CA ALA A 147 -32.47 -20.57 29.74
C ALA A 147 -31.58 -19.39 29.32
N LEU A 148 -30.57 -19.05 30.14
CA LEU A 148 -29.61 -18.00 29.82
C LEU A 148 -28.78 -18.34 28.58
N ALA A 149 -28.30 -19.59 28.46
CA ALA A 149 -27.57 -20.07 27.29
C ALA A 149 -28.43 -20.00 26.03
N GLY A 150 -29.70 -20.41 26.10
CA GLY A 150 -30.66 -20.28 25.00
C GLY A 150 -30.94 -18.83 24.61
N PHE A 151 -31.04 -17.92 25.58
CA PHE A 151 -31.21 -16.48 25.32
C PHE A 151 -29.98 -15.87 24.63
N ILE A 152 -28.76 -16.24 25.05
CA ILE A 152 -27.53 -15.82 24.39
C ILE A 152 -27.48 -16.33 22.95
N ALA A 153 -27.84 -17.59 22.70
CA ALA A 153 -27.93 -18.14 21.35
C ALA A 153 -28.90 -17.35 20.46
N PHE A 154 -30.06 -16.97 21.00
CA PHE A 154 -31.06 -16.16 20.30
C PHE A 154 -30.56 -14.75 19.97
N MET A 155 -29.90 -14.08 20.92
CA MET A 155 -29.30 -12.75 20.69
C MET A 155 -28.22 -12.81 19.61
N ILE A 156 -27.40 -13.85 19.61
CA ILE A 156 -26.37 -14.09 18.58
C ILE A 156 -27.02 -14.29 17.21
N LEU A 157 -28.09 -15.10 17.11
CA LEU A 157 -28.84 -15.30 15.86
C LEU A 157 -29.49 -14.02 15.33
N GLN A 158 -30.03 -13.17 16.22
CA GLN A 158 -30.56 -11.85 15.87
C GLN A 158 -29.47 -10.90 15.36
N ALA A 159 -28.25 -10.98 15.92
CA ALA A 159 -27.13 -10.13 15.51
C ALA A 159 -26.47 -10.56 14.19
N VAL A 160 -26.70 -11.80 13.73
CA VAL A 160 -26.21 -12.31 12.43
C VAL A 160 -27.18 -12.00 11.29
N ARG A 161 -28.47 -11.78 11.61
CA ARG A 161 -29.53 -11.55 10.64
C ARG A 161 -29.52 -10.12 10.10
#